data_AF-A0A4S4L7N6-F1
#
_entry.id   AF-A0A4S4L7N6-F1
#
_cell.length_a   1.000
_cell.length_b   1.000
_cell.length_c   1.000
_cell.angle_alpha   90.00
_cell.angle_beta   90.00
_cell.angle_gamma   90.00
#
_symmetry.space_group_name_H-M   'P 1'
#
loop_
_entity.id
_entity.type
_entity.pdbx_description
1 polymer ?
#
loop_
_entity_poly.entity_id
_entity_poly.type
_entity_poly.pdbx_seq_one_letter_code
_entity_poly.pdbx_strand_id
1 'polypeptide(L)' 'MLAIDVPPGVFDALARSDAWVTDDDAWRSILPGFPTQHTTYASQIRDAVARRKNDGAEFLILFAVKEERVALLSL' A
#
# COMPACT_ATOMS: atom_id res chain seq x y z
N MET A 1 9.40 -2.45 7.03
CA MET A 1 9.24 -1.12 6.41
C MET A 1 9.21 -1.29 4.90
N LEU A 2 8.30 -0.59 4.23
CA LEU A 2 8.15 -0.55 2.78
C LEU A 2 8.15 0.92 2.32
N ALA A 3 9.10 1.28 1.47
CA ALA A 3 9.16 2.60 0.86
C ALA A 3 8.45 2.55 -0.50
N ILE A 4 7.50 3.47 -0.71
CA ILE A 4 6.64 3.50 -1.90
C ILE A 4 6.63 4.89 -2.52
N ASP A 5 6.64 4.92 -3.85
CA ASP A 5 6.47 6.13 -4.66
C ASP A 5 5.05 6.16 -5.25
N VAL A 6 4.12 6.76 -4.51
CA VAL A 6 2.72 6.87 -4.91
C VAL A 6 2.21 8.29 -4.69
N PRO A 7 1.16 8.72 -5.42
CA PRO A 7 0.51 10.01 -5.15
C PRO A 7 0.00 10.12 -3.70
N PRO A 8 -0.05 11.33 -3.11
CA PRO A 8 -0.46 11.51 -1.71
C PRO A 8 -1.81 10.88 -1.37
N GLY A 9 -2.82 11.03 -2.25
CA GLY A 9 -4.15 10.44 -2.03
C GLY A 9 -4.14 8.90 -2.04
N VAL A 10 -3.26 8.28 -2.81
CA VAL A 10 -3.07 6.82 -2.80
C VAL A 10 -2.39 6.40 -1.50
N PHE A 11 -1.36 7.14 -1.06
CA PHE A 11 -0.70 6.85 0.20
C PHE A 11 -1.68 6.90 1.38
N ASP A 12 -2.52 7.94 1.44
CA ASP A 12 -3.54 8.10 2.49
C ASP A 12 -4.57 6.96 2.48
N ALA A 13 -4.93 6.44 1.29
CA ALA A 13 -5.81 5.29 1.16
C ALA A 13 -5.15 3.99 1.66
N LEU A 14 -3.89 3.74 1.27
CA LEU A 14 -3.12 2.56 1.69
C LEU A 14 -2.83 2.56 3.20
N ALA A 15 -2.60 3.74 3.78
CA ALA A 15 -2.27 3.91 5.19
C ALA A 15 -3.47 3.78 6.14
N ARG A 16 -4.72 3.87 5.63
CA ARG A 16 -5.93 3.91 6.45
C ARG A 16 -6.28 2.56 7.09
N SER A 17 -6.06 1.47 6.35
CA SER A 17 -6.37 0.10 6.75
C SER A 17 -5.66 -0.86 5.81
N ASP A 18 -5.43 -2.10 6.23
CA ASP A 18 -4.83 -3.16 5.40
C ASP A 18 -5.87 -3.96 4.59
N ALA A 19 -7.16 -3.63 4.66
CA ALA A 19 -8.24 -4.40 4.02
C ALA A 19 -7.97 -4.68 2.53
N TRP A 20 -7.41 -3.69 1.81
CA TRP A 20 -7.03 -3.77 0.40
C TRP A 20 -5.99 -4.86 0.07
N VAL A 21 -5.31 -5.41 1.08
CA VAL A 21 -4.36 -6.51 0.90
C VAL A 21 -5.11 -7.79 0.51
N THR A 22 -6.26 -8.06 1.13
CA THR A 22 -7.03 -9.32 0.96
C THR A 22 -8.38 -9.15 0.25
N ASP A 23 -8.92 -7.93 0.24
CA ASP A 23 -10.18 -7.59 -0.40
C ASP A 23 -9.94 -6.95 -1.77
N ASP A 24 -10.38 -7.64 -2.83
CA ASP A 24 -10.23 -7.19 -4.21
C ASP A 24 -11.09 -5.97 -4.55
N ASP A 25 -12.23 -5.79 -3.91
CA ASP A 25 -13.10 -4.64 -4.15
C ASP A 25 -12.53 -3.40 -3.45
N ALA A 26 -11.99 -3.56 -2.24
CA ALA A 26 -11.21 -2.52 -1.58
C ALA A 26 -10.00 -2.12 -2.44
N TRP A 27 -9.26 -3.10 -2.99
CA TRP A 27 -8.13 -2.83 -3.88
C TRP A 27 -8.53 -2.08 -5.16
N ARG A 28 -9.62 -2.50 -5.82
CA ARG A 28 -10.15 -1.85 -7.03
C ARG A 28 -10.55 -0.39 -6.79
N SER A 29 -10.90 0.00 -5.57
CA SER A 29 -11.19 1.40 -5.24
C SER A 29 -9.95 2.30 -5.22
N ILE A 30 -8.76 1.73 -4.95
CA ILE A 30 -7.49 2.47 -4.83
C ILE A 30 -6.74 2.50 -6.16
N LEU A 31 -6.83 1.43 -6.95
CA LEU A 31 -6.14 1.29 -8.25
C LEU A 31 -6.25 2.51 -9.18
N PRO A 32 -7.41 3.18 -9.35
CA PRO A 32 -7.53 4.35 -10.23
C PRO A 32 -6.68 5.55 -9.80
N GLY A 33 -6.24 5.60 -8.55
CA GLY A 33 -5.34 6.65 -8.05
C GLY A 33 -3.88 6.46 -8.45
N PHE A 34 -3.48 5.25 -8.86
CA PHE A 34 -2.16 5.02 -9.43
C PHE A 34 -2.09 5.58 -10.85
N PRO A 35 -0.94 6.14 -11.29
CA PRO A 35 -0.79 6.49 -12.69
C PRO A 35 -0.93 5.24 -13.56
N THR A 36 -1.66 5.34 -14.68
CA THR A 36 -2.08 4.19 -15.52
C THR A 36 -0.94 3.31 -16.05
N GLN A 37 0.28 3.83 -16.09
CA GLN A 37 1.49 3.08 -16.48
C GLN A 37 2.07 2.21 -15.34
N HIS A 38 1.53 2.31 -14.13
CA HIS A 38 2.09 1.73 -12.90
C HIS A 38 1.22 0.63 -12.29
N THR A 39 0.32 -0.01 -13.06
CA THR A 39 -0.52 -1.12 -12.55
C THR A 39 0.32 -2.27 -12.00
N THR A 40 1.45 -2.59 -12.65
CA THR A 40 2.40 -3.60 -12.14
C THR A 40 3.01 -3.19 -10.80
N TYR A 41 3.33 -1.91 -10.63
CA TYR A 41 3.88 -1.40 -9.38
C TYR A 41 2.85 -1.43 -8.25
N ALA A 42 1.59 -1.14 -8.54
CA ALA A 42 0.49 -1.28 -7.60
C ALA A 42 0.39 -2.73 -7.10
N SER A 43 0.42 -3.72 -8.01
CA SER A 43 0.43 -5.14 -7.63
C SER A 43 1.65 -5.51 -6.78
N GLN A 44 2.86 -5.04 -7.13
CA GLN A 44 4.07 -5.28 -6.35
C GLN A 44 3.96 -4.77 -4.90
N ILE A 45 3.34 -3.61 -4.70
CA ILE A 45 3.07 -3.08 -3.35
C ILE A 45 2.14 -4.04 -2.60
N ARG A 46 1.03 -4.47 -3.22
CA ARG A 46 0.07 -5.39 -2.59
C ARG A 46 0.71 -6.72 -2.21
N ASP A 47 1.48 -7.31 -3.11
CA ASP A 47 2.17 -8.57 -2.87
C ASP A 47 3.23 -8.43 -1.75
N ALA A 48 3.96 -7.31 -1.73
CA ALA A 48 4.95 -7.04 -0.69
C ALA A 48 4.30 -6.92 0.69
N VAL A 49 3.15 -6.24 0.81
CA VAL A 49 2.41 -6.13 2.07
C VAL A 49 1.79 -7.46 2.46
N ALA A 50 1.17 -8.19 1.53
CA ALA A 50 0.61 -9.52 1.76
C ALA A 50 1.66 -10.50 2.28
N ARG A 51 2.87 -10.48 1.72
CA ARG A 51 3.99 -11.30 2.21
C ARG A 51 4.34 -10.98 3.66
N ARG A 52 4.43 -9.70 4.03
CA ARG A 52 4.72 -9.28 5.42
C ARG A 52 3.66 -9.77 6.40
N LYS A 53 2.38 -9.70 6.00
CA LYS A 53 1.26 -10.21 6.79
C LYS A 53 1.34 -11.74 6.95
N ASN A 54 1.62 -12.47 5.88
CA ASN A 54 1.78 -13.93 5.90
C ASN A 54 3.01 -14.39 6.71
N ASP A 55 4.06 -13.57 6.78
CA ASP A 55 5.22 -13.80 7.62
C ASP A 55 4.92 -13.55 9.13
N GLY A 56 3.70 -13.15 9.48
CA GLY A 56 3.23 -12.95 10.86
C GLY A 56 3.55 -11.58 11.44
N ALA A 57 3.89 -10.58 10.62
CA ALA A 57 4.10 -9.23 11.10
C ALA A 57 2.76 -8.56 11.47
N GLU A 58 2.63 -8.06 12.70
CA GLU A 58 1.45 -7.30 13.15
C GLU A 58 1.43 -5.86 12.64
N PHE A 59 2.61 -5.32 12.32
CA PHE A 59 2.76 -3.92 11.92
C PHE A 59 3.72 -3.76 10.73
N LEU A 60 3.42 -2.80 9.86
CA LEU A 60 4.27 -2.41 8.76
C LEU A 60 4.36 -0.89 8.64
N ILE A 61 5.58 -0.36 8.65
CA ILE A 61 5.86 1.04 8.33
C ILE A 61 5.78 1.22 6.82
N LEU A 62 4.89 2.10 6.36
CA LEU A 62 4.85 2.64 4.99
C LEU A 62 5.56 4.00 4.96
N PHE A 63 6.42 4.21 3.96
CA PHE A 63 7.14 5.48 3.77
C PHE A 63 6.91 6.03 2.37
N ALA A 64 6.36 7.24 2.26
CA ALA A 64 6.16 7.94 1.01
C ALA A 64 7.45 8.68 0.63
N VAL A 65 8.18 8.18 -0.37
CA VAL A 65 9.53 8.70 -0.69
C VAL A 65 9.54 10.13 -1.24
N LYS A 66 8.44 10.59 -1.85
CA LYS A 66 8.32 11.95 -2.40
C LYS A 66 7.97 13.00 -1.36
N GLU A 67 7.15 12.62 -0.39
CA GLU A 67 6.58 13.55 0.60
C GLU A 67 7.25 13.43 1.97
N GLU A 68 8.19 12.48 2.13
CA GLU A 68 8.86 12.16 3.39
C GLU A 68 7.88 11.81 4.52
N ARG A 69 6.69 11.29 4.17
CA ARG A 69 5.62 10.92 5.11
C ARG A 69 5.75 9.47 5.54
N VAL A 70 5.44 9.21 6.81
CA VAL A 70 5.42 7.87 7.42
C VAL A 70 4.00 7.53 7.89
N ALA A 71 3.59 6.29 7.69
CA ALA A 71 2.39 5.72 8.30
C ALA A 71 2.69 4.34 8.90
N LEU A 72 2.04 4.02 10.01
CA LEU A 72 2.05 2.69 10.60
C LEU A 72 0.78 1.96 10.19
N LEU A 73 0.93 0.86 9.46
CA LEU A 73 -0.15 -0.02 9.05
C LEU A 73 -0.25 -1.19 10.03
N SER A 74 -1.43 -1.42 10.60
CA SER A 74 -1.76 -2.68 11.28
C SER A 74 -2.13 -3.71 10.23
N LEU A 75 -1.39 -4.82 10.19
CA LEU A 75 -1.53 -5.90 9.21
C LEU A 75 -2.46 -7.01 9.69
#